data_AF-A0A953Q959-F1
#
_entry.id   AF-A0A953Q959-F1
#
_cell.length_a   1.000
_cell.length_b   1.000
_cell.length_c   1.000
_cell.angle_alpha   90.00
_cell.angle_beta   90.00
_cell.angle_gamma   90.00
#
_symmetry.space_group_name_H-M   'P 1'
#
loop_
_entity.id
_entity.type
_entity.pdbx_description
1 polymer ?
#
loop_
_entity_poly.entity_id
_entity_poly.type
_entity_poly.pdbx_seq_one_letter_code
_entity_poly.pdbx_strand_id
1 'polypeptide(L)' 'MAKEHVSLDELQRALREHGIGSTKDVALAVLEVDGSISCLKYDEIKPDASTHLVRRKFLQKHQ' A
#
# COMPACT_ATOMS: atom_id res chain seq x y z
N MET A 1 -13.42 -1.84 6.04
CA MET A 1 -13.41 -0.73 7.01
C MET A 1 -14.21 -1.06 8.27
N ALA A 2 -15.41 -1.64 8.15
CA ALA A 2 -16.27 -1.99 9.30
C ALA A 2 -15.64 -2.93 10.35
N LYS A 3 -14.74 -3.83 9.95
CA LYS A 3 -14.06 -4.76 10.88
C LYS A 3 -13.13 -4.03 11.86
N GLU A 4 -12.43 -3.01 11.37
CA GLU A 4 -11.49 -2.21 12.15
C GLU A 4 -12.12 -0.87 12.56
N HIS A 5 -13.45 -0.73 12.39
CA HIS A 5 -14.23 0.47 12.71
C HIS A 5 -13.72 1.80 12.13
N VAL A 6 -12.96 1.75 11.03
CA VAL A 6 -12.49 2.96 10.35
C VAL A 6 -13.61 3.53 9.48
N SER A 7 -13.91 4.81 9.65
CA SER A 7 -14.84 5.57 8.83
C SER A 7 -14.20 6.07 7.53
N LEU A 8 -15.03 6.47 6.56
CA LEU A 8 -14.52 7.10 5.34
C LEU A 8 -13.83 8.44 5.63
N ASP A 9 -14.35 9.20 6.59
CA ASP A 9 -13.80 10.51 6.97
C ASP A 9 -12.41 10.38 7.60
N GLU A 10 -12.19 9.36 8.43
CA GLU A 10 -10.87 9.06 9.01
C GLU A 10 -9.87 8.67 7.94
N LEU A 11 -10.27 7.80 7.00
CA LEU A 11 -9.42 7.46 5.85
C LEU A 11 -9.08 8.70 5.03
N GLN A 12 -10.08 9.52 4.70
CA GLN A 12 -9.84 10.76 3.93
C GLN A 12 -8.93 11.74 4.69
N ARG A 13 -9.05 11.84 6.02
CA ARG A 13 -8.17 12.68 6.83
C ARG A 13 -6.73 12.17 6.76
N ALA A 14 -6.51 10.88 6.96
CA ALA A 14 -5.19 10.28 6.85
C ALA A 14 -4.59 10.49 5.45
N LEU A 15 -5.35 10.24 4.38
CA LEU A 15 -4.87 10.50 3.02
C LEU A 15 -4.46 11.96 2.79
N ARG A 16 -5.20 12.93 3.36
CA ARG A 16 -4.82 14.35 3.28
C ARG A 16 -3.53 14.66 4.04
N GLU A 17 -3.26 14.00 5.16
CA GLU A 17 -1.99 14.12 5.89
C GLU A 17 -0.80 13.63 5.05
N HIS A 18 -1.04 12.67 4.16
CA HIS A 18 -0.08 12.21 3.15
C HIS A 18 -0.07 13.03 1.85
N GLY A 19 -0.80 14.15 1.78
CA GLY A 19 -0.86 15.02 0.61
C GLY A 19 -1.75 14.51 -0.53
N ILE A 20 -2.66 13.56 -0.24
CA ILE A 20 -3.53 12.91 -1.24
C ILE A 20 -4.94 13.47 -1.12
N GLY A 21 -5.45 14.04 -2.22
CA GLY A 21 -6.75 14.71 -2.24
C GLY A 21 -7.95 13.78 -2.40
N SER A 22 -7.77 12.61 -3.03
CA SER A 22 -8.84 11.65 -3.28
C SER A 22 -8.42 10.21 -3.02
N THR A 23 -9.35 9.40 -2.50
CA THR A 23 -9.16 7.95 -2.42
C THR A 23 -9.00 7.30 -3.80
N LYS A 24 -9.43 7.96 -4.87
CA LYS A 24 -9.27 7.49 -6.26
C LYS A 24 -7.83 7.55 -6.77
N ASP A 25 -6.98 8.36 -6.13
CA ASP A 25 -5.57 8.51 -6.52
C ASP A 25 -4.69 7.42 -5.89
N VAL A 26 -5.25 6.62 -4.99
CA VAL A 26 -4.58 5.58 -4.22
C VAL A 26 -4.85 4.21 -4.84
N ALA A 27 -3.78 3.50 -5.18
CA ALA A 27 -3.86 2.13 -5.69
C ALA A 27 -4.01 1.10 -4.57
N LEU A 28 -3.34 1.34 -3.44
CA LEU A 28 -3.40 0.48 -2.24
C LEU A 28 -3.23 1.33 -0.99
N ALA A 29 -4.02 1.03 0.04
CA ALA A 29 -3.83 1.54 1.38
C ALA A 29 -3.88 0.38 2.38
N VAL A 30 -3.01 0.42 3.39
CA VAL A 30 -2.90 -0.57 4.47
C VAL A 30 -3.04 0.15 5.79
N LEU A 31 -3.95 -0.34 6.64
CA LEU A 31 -4.04 0.08 8.04
C LEU A 31 -3.06 -0.78 8.85
N GLU A 32 -2.08 -0.13 9.45
CA GLU A 32 -1.07 -0.78 10.27
C GLU A 32 -1.56 -0.97 11.72
N VAL A 33 -0.88 -1.84 12.48
CA VAL A 33 -1.23 -2.14 13.88
C VAL A 33 -1.06 -0.96 14.83
N ASP A 34 -0.27 0.05 14.45
CA ASP A 34 -0.06 1.28 15.20
C ASP A 34 -1.12 2.37 14.89
N GLY A 35 -2.07 2.07 13.99
CA GLY A 35 -3.12 2.99 13.56
C GLY A 35 -2.70 3.93 12.43
N SER A 36 -1.46 3.83 11.93
CA SER A 36 -1.04 4.56 10.72
C SER A 36 -1.62 3.94 9.44
N ILE A 37 -1.68 4.75 8.38
CA ILE A 37 -2.12 4.29 7.06
C ILE A 37 -0.97 4.45 6.06
N SER A 38 -0.40 3.33 5.64
CA SER A 38 0.53 3.28 4.52
C SER A 38 -0.26 3.35 3.22
N CYS A 39 0.11 4.24 2.28
CA CYS A 39 -0.56 4.38 0.99
C CYS A 39 0.43 4.35 -0.19
N LEU A 40 -0.04 3.82 -1.31
CA LEU A 40 0.68 3.79 -2.60
C LEU A 40 -0.20 4.47 -3.65
N LYS A 41 0.29 5.54 -4.26
CA LYS A 41 -0.44 6.25 -5.33
C LYS A 41 -0.27 5.55 -6.68
N TYR A 42 -1.25 5.74 -7.56
CA TYR A 42 -1.14 5.25 -8.95
C TYR A 42 0.02 5.89 -9.72
N ASP A 43 0.35 7.16 -9.45
CA ASP A 43 1.44 7.89 -10.12
C ASP A 43 2.84 7.38 -9.73
N GLU A 44 2.95 6.70 -8.59
CA GLU A 44 4.18 6.09 -8.07
C GLU A 44 4.41 4.68 -8.63
N ILE A 45 3.39 4.06 -9.21
CA ILE A 45 3.50 2.73 -9.81
C ILE A 45 4.14 2.89 -11.18
N LYS A 46 5.40 2.45 -11.26
CA LYS A 46 6.14 2.31 -12.52
C LYS A 46 5.77 1.00 -13.20
N PRO A 47 5.03 1.01 -14.34
CA PRO A 47 4.59 -0.23 -15.00
C PRO A 47 5.76 -1.07 -15.54
N ASP A 48 6.87 -0.41 -15.83
CA ASP A 48 8.13 -0.98 -16.31
C ASP A 48 9.07 -1.39 -15.15
N ALA A 49 8.68 -1.18 -13.90
CA ALA A 49 9.47 -1.66 -12.77
C ALA A 49 9.53 -3.18 -12.81
N SER A 50 10.74 -3.73 -12.88
CA SER A 50 11.00 -5.16 -12.76
C SER A 50 10.80 -5.62 -11.31
N THR A 51 9.54 -5.64 -10.85
CA THR A 51 9.13 -6.09 -9.51
C THR A 51 8.92 -7.61 -9.43
N HIS A 52 9.33 -8.35 -10.45
CA HIS A 52 9.48 -9.80 -10.32
C HIS A 52 10.41 -10.06 -9.13
N LEU A 53 9.85 -10.57 -8.03
CA LEU A 53 10.60 -11.46 -7.16
C LEU A 53 11.20 -12.49 -8.10
N VAL A 54 12.51 -12.38 -8.35
CA VAL A 54 13.26 -13.38 -9.09
C VAL A 54 12.86 -14.68 -8.43
N ARG A 55 12.00 -15.47 -9.09
CA ARG A 55 11.65 -16.81 -8.65
C ARG A 55 12.98 -17.54 -8.74
N ARG A 56 13.75 -17.52 -7.65
CA ARG A 56 15.04 -18.21 -7.53
C ARG A 56 14.68 -19.68 -7.64
N LYS A 57 14.62 -20.18 -8.87
CA LYS A 57 14.32 -21.60 -9.19
C LYS A 57 15.36 -22.53 -8.56
N PHE A 58 16.45 -21.99 -8.01
CA PHE A 58 17.58 -22.73 -7.48
C PHE A 58 18.16 -22.09 -6.21
N LEU A 59 17.36 -21.98 -5.14
CA LEU A 59 17.96 -22.04 -3.80
C LEU A 59 18.49 -23.47 -3.62
N GLN A 60 19.69 -23.74 -4.13
CA GLN A 60 20.37 -25.01 -3.87
C GLN A 60 20.67 -25.07 -2.38
N LYS A 61 19.94 -25.92 -1.66
CA LYS A 61 20.29 -26.31 -0.29
C LYS A 61 21.71 -26.85 -0.34
N HIS A 62 22.66 -26.12 0.25
CA HIS A 62 23.97 -26.69 0.56
C HIS A 62 23.80 -27.60 1.78
N GLN A 63 24.36 -28.80 1.64
CA GLN A 63 24.41 -29.87 2.62
C GLN A 63 25.55 -29.62 3.62
#